data_AF-A0A971LQH4-F1
#
_entry.id   AF-A0A971LQH4-F1
#
_cell.length_a   1.000
_cell.length_b   1.000
_cell.length_c   1.000
_cell.angle_alpha   90.00
_cell.angle_beta   90.00
_cell.angle_gamma   90.00
#
_symmetry.space_group_name_H-M   'P 1'
#
loop_
_entity.id
_entity.type
_entity.pdbx_description
1 polymer ?
#
loop_
_entity_poly.entity_id
_entity_poly.type
_entity_poly.pdbx_seq_one_letter_code
_entity_poly.pdbx_strand_id
1 'polypeptide(L)'
;MPPRPGPLDIEIESLGYQGEGVGRLEDGRVVFVPFALGGERVRARLVQQKKSHATARLVEVLRPSPDRVAPPCPVFGRCGGCASQHMGYTAELAFKREAVANNLQKIARLDTPVPPVAGMNSPWRYRNKTTWQIHQQDGQPQAGFFAAGSHQLVRTDDCLIAHPASARARHALLDWMTAHRIEGYEPAGGTGLVRQLITRVNEQNQMMVLLVLTRDRLPQTDDLLSRLRAVLPGLVSVCSISAPRAEDENRPRPVACLMGKPCLDMDLEGLRLRLSPTSFYQVNHHITRLLYHHVIQQAVRRPEDVVIDIYSGVGTMSLLAARAAGQVYGLELSPQAVADAWHNARVNGLDHVRFIQGAAETELPGLVQSGVRADAIILDPPRQGAHPRVLAAIAQARPRRLVYISCHPATQARDARALAQAGYLPVSSQAFDMFCKTSRVEHVLTFTRSEL
;
A
#
# COMPACT_ATOMS: atom_id res chain seq x y z
N MET A 1 17.03 39.94 0.97
CA MET A 1 16.53 38.76 0.24
C MET A 1 16.33 39.18 -1.21
N PRO A 2 16.94 38.50 -2.21
CA PRO A 2 16.57 38.77 -3.59
C PRO A 2 15.05 38.53 -3.78
N PRO A 3 14.37 39.34 -4.59
CA PRO A 3 12.93 39.19 -4.81
C PRO A 3 12.64 37.77 -5.29
N ARG A 4 11.58 37.14 -4.74
CA ARG A 4 11.15 35.83 -5.23
C ARG A 4 10.81 36.01 -6.72
N PRO A 5 11.41 35.23 -7.62
CA PRO A 5 11.11 35.36 -9.05
C PRO A 5 9.61 35.18 -9.27
N GLY A 6 9.06 35.97 -10.20
CA GLY A 6 7.68 35.85 -10.61
C GLY A 6 7.37 34.45 -11.16
N PRO A 7 6.09 34.10 -11.37
CA PRO A 7 5.75 32.88 -12.09
C PRO A 7 6.42 32.85 -13.47
N LEU A 8 6.86 31.67 -13.88
CA LEU A 8 7.53 31.41 -15.16
C LEU A 8 6.65 30.46 -15.99
N ASP A 9 6.67 30.63 -17.30
CA ASP A 9 6.07 29.68 -18.23
C ASP A 9 7.06 28.53 -18.48
N ILE A 10 6.63 27.29 -18.35
CA ILE A 10 7.46 26.08 -18.43
C ILE A 10 6.79 25.08 -19.36
N GLU A 11 7.54 24.53 -20.30
CA GLU A 11 7.15 23.38 -21.11
C GLU A 11 7.44 22.10 -20.33
N ILE A 12 6.44 21.23 -20.21
CA ILE A 12 6.54 19.96 -19.48
C ILE A 12 6.79 18.84 -20.48
N GLU A 13 7.98 18.27 -20.42
CA GLU A 13 8.49 17.28 -21.38
C GLU A 13 8.04 15.86 -21.03
N SER A 14 7.97 15.54 -19.74
CA SER A 14 7.72 14.17 -19.26
C SER A 14 7.16 14.16 -17.83
N LEU A 15 6.98 12.97 -17.28
CA LEU A 15 6.56 12.75 -15.90
C LEU A 15 7.70 12.14 -15.07
N GLY A 16 7.83 12.63 -13.83
CA GLY A 16 8.74 12.12 -12.83
C GLY A 16 8.16 10.91 -12.09
N TYR A 17 8.95 10.33 -11.20
CA TYR A 17 8.59 9.08 -10.50
C TYR A 17 7.33 9.20 -9.64
N GLN A 18 7.00 10.39 -9.12
CA GLN A 18 5.79 10.61 -8.32
C GLN A 18 4.61 11.13 -9.16
N GLY A 19 4.75 11.16 -10.49
CA GLY A 19 3.75 11.70 -11.41
C GLY A 19 3.76 13.23 -11.50
N GLU A 20 4.81 13.89 -11.00
CA GLU A 20 5.06 15.31 -11.19
C GLU A 20 5.54 15.60 -12.62
N GLY A 21 5.12 16.72 -13.19
CA GLY A 21 5.63 17.17 -14.49
C GLY A 21 7.11 17.52 -14.41
N VAL A 22 7.88 17.14 -15.41
CA VAL A 22 9.30 17.45 -15.55
C VAL A 22 9.50 18.33 -16.75
N GLY A 23 10.08 19.50 -16.53
CA GLY A 23 10.53 20.41 -17.58
C GLY A 23 11.94 20.93 -17.31
N ARG A 24 12.34 21.95 -18.07
CA ARG A 24 13.64 22.61 -17.92
C ARG A 24 13.48 24.11 -17.82
N LEU A 25 14.29 24.74 -16.97
CA LEU A 25 14.44 26.19 -16.93
C LEU A 25 15.40 26.66 -18.04
N GLU A 26 15.38 27.95 -18.36
CA GLU A 26 16.29 28.55 -19.35
C GLU A 26 17.78 28.32 -19.02
N ASP A 27 18.11 28.22 -17.73
CA ASP A 27 19.46 27.93 -17.25
C ASP A 27 19.84 26.43 -17.27
N GLY A 28 18.98 25.59 -17.84
CA GLY A 28 19.20 24.15 -18.01
C GLY A 28 18.87 23.28 -16.81
N ARG A 29 18.54 23.85 -15.64
CA ARG A 29 18.13 23.08 -14.46
C ARG A 29 16.81 22.36 -14.71
N VAL A 30 16.72 21.13 -14.19
CA VAL A 30 15.48 20.34 -14.20
C VAL A 30 14.49 20.96 -13.22
N VAL A 31 13.23 21.12 -13.62
CA VAL A 31 12.17 21.63 -12.74
C VAL A 31 11.05 20.62 -12.61
N PHE A 32 10.68 20.33 -11.36
CA PHE A 32 9.58 19.44 -11.00
C PHE A 32 8.33 20.25 -10.67
N VAL A 33 7.23 19.99 -11.35
CA VAL A 33 5.96 20.70 -11.21
C VAL A 33 4.85 19.68 -10.86
N PRO A 34 4.55 19.47 -9.57
CA PRO A 34 3.44 18.61 -9.17
C PRO A 34 2.12 19.05 -9.83
N PHE A 35 1.33 18.06 -10.25
CA PHE A 35 0.02 18.22 -10.91
C PHE A 35 0.03 18.76 -12.35
N ALA A 36 1.22 18.90 -12.95
CA ALA A 36 1.39 19.13 -14.38
C ALA A 36 1.59 17.81 -15.13
N LEU A 37 1.13 17.74 -16.39
CA LEU A 37 1.23 16.57 -17.26
C LEU A 37 2.26 16.79 -18.37
N GLY A 38 2.79 15.69 -18.93
CA GLY A 38 3.62 15.73 -20.13
C GLY A 38 2.87 16.36 -21.32
N GLY A 39 3.58 17.18 -22.10
CA GLY A 39 3.04 17.92 -23.25
C GLY A 39 2.41 19.28 -22.91
N GLU A 40 2.30 19.62 -21.63
CA GLU A 40 1.69 20.87 -21.19
C GLU A 40 2.63 22.06 -21.24
N ARG A 41 2.04 23.23 -21.48
CA ARG A 41 2.67 24.50 -21.11
C ARG A 41 1.98 25.04 -19.88
N VAL A 42 2.75 25.31 -18.84
CA VAL A 42 2.22 25.73 -17.53
C VAL A 42 2.88 27.00 -17.06
N ARG A 43 2.14 27.83 -16.31
CA ARG A 43 2.71 28.87 -15.48
C ARG A 43 2.96 28.30 -14.10
N ALA A 44 4.19 28.38 -13.61
CA ALA A 44 4.58 27.83 -12.31
C ALA A 44 5.47 28.79 -11.52
N ARG A 45 5.38 28.73 -10.19
CA ARG A 45 6.20 29.55 -9.28
C ARG A 45 7.22 28.67 -8.57
N LEU A 46 8.50 29.00 -8.68
CA LEU A 46 9.57 28.28 -7.98
C LEU A 46 9.35 28.37 -6.45
N VAL A 47 9.33 27.21 -5.78
CA VAL A 47 9.17 27.11 -4.32
C VAL A 47 10.45 26.63 -3.64
N GLN A 48 11.26 25.84 -4.34
CA GLN A 48 12.56 25.38 -3.86
C GLN A 48 13.55 25.38 -5.02
N GLN A 49 14.75 25.88 -4.78
CA GLN A 49 15.82 25.90 -5.77
C GLN A 49 17.07 25.23 -5.20
N LYS A 50 17.65 24.31 -5.96
CA LYS A 50 18.93 23.67 -5.68
C LYS A 50 19.86 23.84 -6.89
N LYS A 51 21.11 23.38 -6.74
CA LYS A 51 22.16 23.53 -7.76
C LYS A 51 21.80 22.88 -9.10
N SER A 52 21.20 21.69 -9.09
CA SER A 52 20.89 20.91 -10.30
C SER A 52 19.40 20.88 -10.67
N HIS A 53 18.52 21.23 -9.73
CA HIS A 53 17.08 21.14 -9.94
C HIS A 53 16.32 22.16 -9.10
N ALA A 54 15.06 22.38 -9.48
CA ALA A 54 14.10 23.17 -8.72
C ALA A 54 12.76 22.43 -8.60
N THR A 55 11.98 22.82 -7.60
CA THR A 55 10.57 22.43 -7.48
C THR A 55 9.74 23.69 -7.64
N ALA A 56 8.69 23.62 -8.44
CA ALA A 56 7.75 24.70 -8.67
C ALA A 56 6.33 24.28 -8.29
N ARG A 57 5.52 25.26 -7.88
CA ARG A 57 4.08 25.09 -7.69
C ARG A 57 3.37 25.53 -8.96
N LEU A 58 2.54 24.65 -9.52
CA LEU A 58 1.64 24.98 -10.62
C LEU A 58 0.73 26.16 -10.23
N VAL A 59 0.67 27.17 -11.09
CA VAL A 59 -0.22 28.34 -10.95
C VAL A 59 -1.38 28.24 -11.93
N GLU A 60 -1.07 27.92 -13.19
CA GLU A 60 -2.04 27.87 -14.27
C GLU A 60 -1.57 26.91 -15.37
N VAL A 61 -2.49 26.21 -16.01
CA VAL A 61 -2.23 25.40 -17.21
C VAL A 61 -2.59 26.25 -18.41
N LEU A 62 -1.58 26.69 -19.17
CA LEU A 62 -1.75 27.57 -20.33
C LEU A 62 -2.15 26.77 -21.58
N ARG A 63 -1.59 25.57 -21.72
CA ARG A 63 -1.94 24.61 -22.77
C ARG A 63 -2.07 23.22 -22.15
N PRO A 64 -3.30 22.67 -22.04
CA PRO A 64 -3.52 21.39 -21.39
C PRO A 64 -3.12 20.22 -22.30
N SER A 65 -2.73 19.12 -21.68
CA SER A 65 -2.58 17.82 -22.36
C SER A 65 -3.97 17.25 -22.69
N PRO A 66 -4.14 16.50 -23.80
CA PRO A 66 -5.39 15.78 -24.08
C PRO A 66 -5.78 14.79 -22.97
N ASP A 67 -4.81 14.33 -22.19
CA ASP A 67 -5.05 13.42 -21.06
C ASP A 67 -5.48 14.14 -19.77
N ARG A 68 -5.53 15.48 -19.76
CA ARG A 68 -5.95 16.24 -18.58
C ARG A 68 -7.45 16.10 -18.35
N VAL A 69 -7.81 15.78 -17.12
CA VAL A 69 -9.21 15.80 -16.64
C VAL A 69 -9.33 16.66 -15.40
N ALA A 70 -10.54 17.16 -15.13
CA ALA A 70 -10.82 17.84 -13.87
C ALA A 70 -10.83 16.82 -12.72
N PRO A 71 -10.02 17.00 -11.66
CA PRO A 71 -10.01 16.09 -10.52
C PRO A 71 -11.34 16.22 -9.76
N PRO A 72 -12.08 15.12 -9.53
CA PRO A 72 -13.40 15.19 -8.89
C PRO A 72 -13.32 15.40 -7.37
N CYS A 73 -12.18 15.13 -6.73
CA CYS A 73 -12.05 15.30 -5.28
C CYS A 73 -11.79 16.78 -4.92
N PRO A 74 -12.60 17.39 -4.03
CA PRO A 74 -12.52 18.82 -3.70
C PRO A 74 -11.23 19.21 -2.97
N VAL A 75 -10.52 18.24 -2.40
CA VAL A 75 -9.24 18.46 -1.69
C VAL A 75 -8.03 17.89 -2.44
N PHE A 76 -8.20 17.49 -3.71
CA PHE A 76 -7.08 17.13 -4.57
C PHE A 76 -6.09 18.29 -4.68
N GLY A 77 -4.79 17.98 -4.74
CA GLY A 77 -3.72 19.00 -4.71
C GLY A 77 -3.30 19.45 -3.31
N ARG A 78 -4.16 19.24 -2.30
CA ARG A 78 -3.85 19.52 -0.88
C ARG A 78 -3.62 18.24 -0.09
N CYS A 79 -4.54 17.27 -0.22
CA CYS A 79 -4.41 15.96 0.42
C CYS A 79 -3.24 15.16 -0.19
N GLY A 80 -2.40 14.56 0.65
CA GLY A 80 -1.26 13.74 0.21
C GLY A 80 -1.62 12.32 -0.27
N GLY A 81 -2.91 11.98 -0.34
CA GLY A 81 -3.37 10.63 -0.66
C GLY A 81 -3.37 10.27 -2.15
N CYS A 82 -3.70 11.23 -3.02
CA CYS A 82 -3.80 11.02 -4.48
C CYS A 82 -2.82 11.92 -5.22
N ALA A 83 -2.28 11.44 -6.34
CA ALA A 83 -1.30 12.17 -7.15
C ALA A 83 -1.78 12.40 -8.60
N SER A 84 -2.70 11.59 -9.11
CA SER A 84 -3.01 11.53 -10.56
C SER A 84 -4.48 11.74 -10.91
N GLN A 85 -5.32 12.30 -10.03
CA GLN A 85 -6.74 12.54 -10.37
C GLN A 85 -6.96 13.54 -11.51
N HIS A 86 -5.95 14.35 -11.83
CA HIS A 86 -5.97 15.30 -12.94
C HIS A 86 -5.54 14.67 -14.28
N MET A 87 -5.27 13.36 -14.28
CA MET A 87 -4.85 12.55 -15.42
C MET A 87 -5.95 11.51 -15.74
N GLY A 88 -6.32 11.41 -17.01
CA GLY A 88 -7.22 10.36 -17.51
C GLY A 88 -6.69 8.97 -17.14
N TYR A 89 -7.59 8.02 -16.87
CA TYR A 89 -7.15 6.74 -16.29
C TYR A 89 -6.26 5.92 -17.24
N THR A 90 -6.51 5.98 -18.55
CA THR A 90 -5.63 5.34 -19.55
C THR A 90 -4.21 5.89 -19.49
N ALA A 91 -4.05 7.21 -19.38
CA ALA A 91 -2.75 7.85 -19.22
C ALA A 91 -2.10 7.52 -17.87
N GLU A 92 -2.90 7.37 -16.80
CA GLU A 92 -2.41 6.92 -15.49
C GLU A 92 -1.77 5.54 -15.55
N LEU A 93 -2.41 4.60 -16.25
CA LEU A 93 -1.86 3.25 -16.46
C LEU A 93 -0.61 3.28 -17.35
N ALA A 94 -0.59 4.10 -18.39
CA ALA A 94 0.58 4.28 -19.25
C ALA A 94 1.78 4.85 -18.47
N PHE A 95 1.55 5.88 -17.66
CA PHE A 95 2.55 6.46 -16.76
C PHE A 95 3.14 5.40 -15.81
N LYS A 96 2.29 4.61 -15.16
CA LYS A 96 2.74 3.54 -14.24
C LYS A 96 3.56 2.47 -14.97
N ARG A 97 3.15 2.10 -16.18
CA ARG A 97 3.91 1.16 -17.03
C ARG A 97 5.29 1.69 -17.33
N GLU A 98 5.37 2.94 -17.77
CA GLU A 98 6.61 3.60 -18.13
C GLU A 98 7.55 3.75 -16.92
N ALA A 99 7.00 4.07 -15.74
CA ALA A 99 7.77 4.13 -14.50
C ALA A 99 8.44 2.79 -14.16
N VAL A 100 7.73 1.67 -14.33
CA VAL A 100 8.31 0.32 -14.14
C VAL A 100 9.38 0.04 -15.20
N ALA A 101 9.08 0.26 -16.48
CA ALA A 101 10.00 0.01 -17.58
C ALA A 101 11.31 0.80 -17.42
N ASN A 102 11.20 2.09 -17.08
CA ASN A 102 12.34 2.95 -16.79
C ASN A 102 13.21 2.42 -15.64
N ASN A 103 12.62 1.89 -14.57
CA ASN A 103 13.37 1.33 -13.45
C ASN A 103 14.11 0.06 -13.85
N LEU A 104 13.48 -0.85 -14.58
CA LEU A 104 14.13 -2.07 -15.08
C LEU A 104 15.30 -1.74 -16.01
N GLN A 105 15.10 -0.81 -16.96
CA GLN A 105 16.15 -0.42 -17.90
C GLN A 105 17.30 0.33 -17.23
N LYS A 106 17.00 1.37 -16.44
CA LYS A 106 18.01 2.32 -15.93
C LYS A 106 18.70 1.83 -14.65
N ILE A 107 17.95 1.19 -13.75
CA ILE A 107 18.47 0.73 -12.45
C ILE A 107 18.90 -0.73 -12.54
N ALA A 108 18.01 -1.62 -13.00
CA ALA A 108 18.32 -3.04 -13.06
C ALA A 108 19.28 -3.38 -14.21
N ARG A 109 19.29 -2.57 -15.27
CA ARG A 109 19.98 -2.84 -16.54
C ARG A 109 19.49 -4.13 -17.20
N LEU A 110 18.17 -4.36 -17.09
CA LEU A 110 17.49 -5.52 -17.64
C LEU A 110 16.55 -5.05 -18.75
N ASP A 111 16.62 -5.73 -19.90
CA ASP A 111 15.69 -5.51 -21.00
C ASP A 111 14.52 -6.50 -20.87
N THR A 112 13.58 -6.16 -19.98
CA THR A 112 12.39 -6.98 -19.72
C THR A 112 11.16 -6.17 -20.11
N PRO A 113 10.39 -6.60 -21.13
CA PRO A 113 9.18 -5.90 -21.54
C PRO A 113 8.15 -5.80 -20.41
N VAL A 114 7.52 -4.64 -20.28
CA VAL A 114 6.43 -4.41 -19.33
C VAL A 114 5.11 -4.29 -20.11
N PRO A 115 4.22 -5.30 -20.01
CA PRO A 115 2.89 -5.27 -20.60
C PRO A 115 2.02 -4.14 -20.03
N PRO A 116 0.85 -3.86 -20.62
CA PRO A 116 -0.13 -2.94 -20.04
C PRO A 116 -0.42 -3.26 -18.57
N VAL A 117 -0.54 -2.22 -17.74
CA VAL A 117 -0.84 -2.36 -16.31
C VAL A 117 -2.24 -2.92 -16.14
N ALA A 118 -2.38 -3.97 -15.33
CA ALA A 118 -3.68 -4.51 -14.95
C ALA A 118 -4.40 -3.49 -14.05
N GLY A 119 -5.42 -2.83 -14.60
CA GLY A 119 -6.17 -1.77 -13.95
C GLY A 119 -7.60 -2.17 -13.55
N MET A 120 -8.42 -1.16 -13.27
CA MET A 120 -9.84 -1.31 -12.93
C MET A 120 -10.75 -0.63 -13.94
N ASN A 121 -11.94 -1.18 -14.19
CA ASN A 121 -12.95 -0.46 -14.97
C ASN A 121 -13.45 0.81 -14.27
N SER A 122 -13.55 0.78 -12.94
CA SER A 122 -13.91 1.93 -12.10
C SER A 122 -12.84 2.15 -11.03
N PRO A 123 -11.92 3.12 -11.21
CA PRO A 123 -10.79 3.36 -10.31
C PRO A 123 -11.17 4.16 -9.04
N TRP A 124 -12.37 3.92 -8.51
CA TRP A 124 -12.97 4.65 -7.38
C TRP A 124 -13.58 3.68 -6.37
N ARG A 125 -13.71 4.13 -5.12
CA ARG A 125 -14.32 3.35 -4.01
C ARG A 125 -13.73 1.95 -3.78
N TYR A 126 -12.53 1.71 -4.28
CA TYR A 126 -11.89 0.39 -4.25
C TYR A 126 -11.21 0.10 -2.90
N ARG A 127 -10.85 1.15 -2.14
CA ARG A 127 -9.98 1.01 -0.98
C ARG A 127 -10.75 0.45 0.22
N ASN A 128 -10.42 -0.77 0.58
CA ASN A 128 -11.04 -1.51 1.68
C ASN A 128 -10.58 -1.06 3.07
N LYS A 129 -9.40 -0.43 3.17
CA LYS A 129 -8.80 0.09 4.42
C LYS A 129 -8.54 1.59 4.31
N THR A 130 -9.06 2.34 5.28
CA THR A 130 -8.85 3.80 5.38
C THR A 130 -8.44 4.16 6.80
N THR A 131 -7.48 5.06 6.93
CA THR A 131 -7.03 5.62 8.21
C THR A 131 -7.30 7.12 8.19
N TRP A 132 -8.30 7.54 8.95
CA TRP A 132 -8.59 8.95 9.20
C TRP A 132 -7.72 9.44 10.34
N GLN A 133 -7.04 10.57 10.12
CA GLN A 133 -6.32 11.28 11.17
C GLN A 133 -7.32 12.18 11.90
N ILE A 134 -7.33 12.12 13.23
CA ILE A 134 -8.26 12.85 14.09
C ILE A 134 -7.46 13.84 14.93
N HIS A 135 -7.60 15.13 14.64
CA HIS A 135 -6.93 16.19 15.41
C HIS A 135 -7.94 17.11 16.07
N GLN A 136 -7.54 17.73 17.18
CA GLN A 136 -8.25 18.88 17.73
C GLN A 136 -7.84 20.13 16.95
N GLN A 137 -8.79 20.87 16.36
CA GLN A 137 -8.52 22.13 15.67
C GLN A 137 -9.67 23.12 15.92
N ASP A 138 -9.34 24.37 16.22
CA ASP A 138 -10.31 25.44 16.50
C ASP A 138 -11.34 25.04 17.58
N GLY A 139 -10.88 24.30 18.61
CA GLY A 139 -11.73 23.82 19.69
C GLY A 139 -12.69 22.68 19.31
N GLN A 140 -12.59 22.11 18.12
CA GLN A 140 -13.44 21.01 17.65
C GLN A 140 -12.61 19.82 17.12
N PRO A 141 -13.10 18.57 17.28
CA PRO A 141 -12.45 17.43 16.66
C PRO A 141 -12.66 17.46 15.14
N GLN A 142 -11.58 17.23 14.40
CA GLN A 142 -11.56 17.25 12.94
C GLN A 142 -10.95 15.96 12.41
N ALA A 143 -11.52 15.46 11.30
CA ALA A 143 -11.02 14.29 10.61
C ALA A 143 -10.60 14.61 9.18
N GLY A 144 -9.49 14.02 8.75
CA GLY A 144 -8.95 14.21 7.41
C GLY A 144 -7.72 13.35 7.14
N PHE A 145 -6.92 13.81 6.19
CA PHE A 145 -5.65 13.18 5.81
C PHE A 145 -4.54 14.21 5.84
N PHE A 146 -3.29 13.77 5.99
CA PHE A 146 -2.18 14.71 5.96
C PHE A 146 -1.90 15.25 4.56
N ALA A 147 -1.51 16.51 4.48
CA ALA A 147 -0.97 17.10 3.25
C ALA A 147 0.38 16.44 2.89
N ALA A 148 0.68 16.40 1.59
CA ALA A 148 1.91 15.77 1.08
C ALA A 148 3.16 16.34 1.79
N GLY A 149 3.99 15.44 2.35
CA GLY A 149 5.25 15.81 3.00
C GLY A 149 5.11 16.56 4.34
N SER A 150 3.95 16.52 5.00
CA SER A 150 3.72 17.19 6.29
C SER A 150 2.80 16.38 7.21
N HIS A 151 2.62 16.85 8.44
CA HIS A 151 1.56 16.39 9.36
C HIS A 151 0.40 17.39 9.46
N GLN A 152 0.28 18.29 8.48
CA GLN A 152 -0.83 19.24 8.44
C GLN A 152 -2.11 18.52 8.02
N LEU A 153 -3.14 18.56 8.87
CA LEU A 153 -4.43 17.94 8.58
C LEU A 153 -5.17 18.70 7.47
N VAL A 154 -5.53 17.98 6.40
CA VAL A 154 -6.45 18.42 5.36
C VAL A 154 -7.81 17.80 5.65
N ARG A 155 -8.71 18.63 6.17
CA ARG A 155 -10.08 18.26 6.49
C ARG A 155 -10.84 17.87 5.22
N THR A 156 -11.57 16.76 5.29
CA THR A 156 -12.48 16.31 4.22
C THR A 156 -13.57 15.42 4.83
N ASP A 157 -14.75 15.44 4.23
CA ASP A 157 -15.89 14.63 4.69
C ASP A 157 -15.93 13.25 4.03
N ASP A 158 -15.27 13.11 2.88
CA ASP A 158 -15.22 11.87 2.11
C ASP A 158 -13.87 11.70 1.40
N CYS A 159 -13.59 10.46 1.01
CA CYS A 159 -12.45 10.07 0.20
C CYS A 159 -12.96 9.21 -0.98
N LEU A 160 -12.90 9.76 -2.20
CA LEU A 160 -13.50 9.13 -3.39
C LEU A 160 -12.90 7.77 -3.78
N ILE A 161 -11.68 7.46 -3.30
CA ILE A 161 -11.06 6.14 -3.49
C ILE A 161 -11.39 5.16 -2.37
N ALA A 162 -11.90 5.63 -1.23
CA ALA A 162 -12.27 4.81 -0.08
C ALA A 162 -13.70 4.27 -0.17
N HIS A 163 -13.92 3.10 0.44
CA HIS A 163 -15.26 2.57 0.62
C HIS A 163 -16.17 3.57 1.35
N PRO A 164 -17.41 3.85 0.87
CA PRO A 164 -18.28 4.89 1.42
C PRO A 164 -18.63 4.72 2.91
N ALA A 165 -18.64 3.47 3.41
CA ALA A 165 -18.85 3.20 4.83
C ALA A 165 -17.81 3.85 5.75
N SER A 166 -16.60 4.10 5.22
CA SER A 166 -15.55 4.77 5.97
C SER A 166 -15.92 6.21 6.34
N ALA A 167 -16.51 6.97 5.40
CA ALA A 167 -16.98 8.32 5.65
C ALA A 167 -18.15 8.35 6.66
N ARG A 168 -19.06 7.37 6.59
CA ARG A 168 -20.15 7.23 7.56
C ARG A 168 -19.64 6.97 8.98
N ALA A 169 -18.66 6.08 9.12
CA ALA A 169 -18.02 5.82 10.42
C ALA A 169 -17.33 7.07 10.98
N ARG A 170 -16.68 7.85 10.11
CA ARG A 170 -16.05 9.13 10.45
C ARG A 170 -17.07 10.16 10.95
N HIS A 171 -18.23 10.31 10.29
CA HIS A 171 -19.30 11.20 10.76
C HIS A 171 -19.81 10.78 12.14
N ALA A 172 -20.17 9.50 12.32
CA ALA A 172 -20.67 9.01 13.60
C ALA A 172 -19.66 9.19 14.75
N LEU A 173 -18.36 9.01 14.46
CA LEU A 173 -17.30 9.27 15.43
C LEU A 173 -17.23 10.75 15.81
N LEU A 174 -17.20 11.67 14.83
CA LEU A 174 -17.11 13.11 15.12
C LEU A 174 -18.36 13.64 15.85
N ASP A 175 -19.55 13.13 15.51
CA ASP A 175 -20.80 13.48 16.19
C ASP A 175 -20.75 13.05 17.66
N TRP A 176 -20.30 11.81 17.92
CA TRP A 176 -20.09 11.31 19.29
C TRP A 176 -19.05 12.13 20.04
N MET A 177 -17.91 12.44 19.40
CA MET A 177 -16.85 13.24 20.01
C MET A 177 -17.36 14.63 20.40
N THR A 178 -18.14 15.27 19.53
CA THR A 178 -18.73 16.59 19.78
C THR A 178 -19.75 16.53 20.92
N ALA A 179 -20.66 15.55 20.89
CA ALA A 179 -21.72 15.39 21.90
C ALA A 179 -21.15 15.18 23.32
N HIS A 180 -20.04 14.44 23.44
CA HIS A 180 -19.42 14.09 24.72
C HIS A 180 -18.17 14.89 25.06
N ARG A 181 -17.86 15.93 24.26
CA ARG A 181 -16.66 16.78 24.42
C ARG A 181 -15.36 15.97 24.47
N ILE A 182 -15.27 14.94 23.64
CA ILE A 182 -14.07 14.12 23.49
C ILE A 182 -13.14 14.79 22.49
N GLU A 183 -11.92 15.05 22.93
CA GLU A 183 -10.92 15.75 22.12
C GLU A 183 -10.21 14.80 21.14
N GLY A 184 -9.98 15.31 19.94
CA GLY A 184 -9.03 14.72 19.01
C GLY A 184 -7.59 14.91 19.48
N TYR A 185 -6.64 14.23 18.84
CA TYR A 185 -5.24 14.33 19.23
C TYR A 185 -4.64 15.70 18.92
N GLU A 186 -3.89 16.26 19.87
CA GLU A 186 -3.11 17.48 19.67
C GLU A 186 -1.62 17.12 19.69
N PRO A 187 -0.93 17.05 18.52
CA PRO A 187 0.47 16.63 18.45
C PRO A 187 1.42 17.46 19.29
N ALA A 188 1.21 18.78 19.42
CA ALA A 188 2.14 19.66 20.13
C ALA A 188 2.20 19.36 21.64
N GLY A 189 1.04 19.04 22.23
CA GLY A 189 0.93 18.71 23.65
C GLY A 189 0.90 17.20 23.95
N GLY A 190 0.72 16.36 22.93
CA GLY A 190 0.44 14.92 23.12
C GLY A 190 -0.86 14.67 23.88
N THR A 191 -1.80 15.61 23.84
CA THR A 191 -3.09 15.57 24.57
C THR A 191 -4.23 15.10 23.65
N GLY A 192 -5.45 15.06 24.19
CA GLY A 192 -6.61 14.50 23.51
C GLY A 192 -6.74 12.98 23.69
N LEU A 193 -7.81 12.40 23.15
CA LEU A 193 -8.09 10.96 23.26
C LEU A 193 -7.93 10.24 21.93
N VAL A 194 -8.66 10.66 20.91
CA VAL A 194 -8.77 9.91 19.66
C VAL A 194 -7.73 10.41 18.67
N ARG A 195 -6.82 9.54 18.25
CA ARG A 195 -5.76 9.86 17.28
C ARG A 195 -6.15 9.50 15.87
N GLN A 196 -6.70 8.30 15.69
CA GLN A 196 -7.05 7.79 14.37
C GLN A 196 -8.32 6.94 14.42
N LEU A 197 -9.04 6.96 13.30
CA LEU A 197 -10.10 6.01 12.99
C LEU A 197 -9.63 5.17 11.80
N ILE A 198 -9.44 3.88 12.03
CA ILE A 198 -9.12 2.92 10.98
C ILE A 198 -10.37 2.11 10.67
N THR A 199 -10.74 2.05 9.40
CA THR A 199 -11.90 1.29 8.92
C THR A 199 -11.43 0.22 7.95
N ARG A 200 -11.93 -1.00 8.06
CA ARG A 200 -11.72 -2.09 7.09
C ARG A 200 -13.05 -2.66 6.63
N VAL A 201 -13.15 -3.00 5.35
CA VAL A 201 -14.36 -3.57 4.74
C VAL A 201 -14.00 -4.81 3.93
N ASN A 202 -14.67 -5.94 4.17
CA ASN A 202 -14.46 -7.15 3.37
C ASN A 202 -15.31 -7.14 2.09
N GLU A 203 -15.20 -8.20 1.31
CA GLU A 203 -15.90 -8.43 0.04
C GLU A 203 -17.43 -8.48 0.23
N GLN A 204 -17.90 -8.87 1.41
CA GLN A 204 -19.32 -8.93 1.78
C GLN A 204 -19.84 -7.61 2.40
N ASN A 205 -19.09 -6.51 2.31
CA ASN A 205 -19.41 -5.22 2.93
C ASN A 205 -19.53 -5.25 4.46
N GLN A 206 -19.00 -6.28 5.12
CA GLN A 206 -18.85 -6.29 6.55
C GLN A 206 -17.67 -5.40 6.94
N MET A 207 -17.82 -4.70 8.06
CA MET A 207 -16.93 -3.63 8.46
C MET A 207 -16.38 -3.84 9.86
N MET A 208 -15.07 -3.62 9.98
CA MET A 208 -14.36 -3.52 11.24
C MET A 208 -13.87 -2.08 11.43
N VAL A 209 -14.10 -1.56 12.64
CA VAL A 209 -13.60 -0.25 13.08
C VAL A 209 -12.52 -0.47 14.14
N LEU A 210 -11.39 0.21 13.99
CA LEU A 210 -10.32 0.26 14.98
C LEU A 210 -10.04 1.72 15.35
N LEU A 211 -10.19 2.04 16.63
CA LEU A 211 -9.85 3.34 17.20
C LEU A 211 -8.42 3.31 17.75
N VAL A 212 -7.60 4.27 17.35
CA VAL A 212 -6.28 4.50 17.95
C VAL A 212 -6.43 5.60 18.98
N LEU A 213 -6.20 5.26 20.25
CA LEU A 213 -6.41 6.13 21.39
C LEU A 213 -5.08 6.49 22.05
N THR A 214 -5.03 7.58 22.81
CA THR A 214 -3.85 7.92 23.65
C THR A 214 -3.80 7.12 24.97
N ARG A 215 -4.91 6.48 25.35
CA ARG A 215 -5.09 5.72 26.60
C ARG A 215 -6.13 4.61 26.43
N ASP A 216 -6.11 3.61 27.32
CA ASP A 216 -6.95 2.40 27.18
C ASP A 216 -8.44 2.66 27.36
N ARG A 217 -8.80 3.59 28.25
CA ARG A 217 -10.21 3.84 28.60
C ARG A 217 -10.89 4.72 27.55
N LEU A 218 -11.87 4.16 26.87
CA LEU A 218 -12.85 4.88 26.06
C LEU A 218 -14.08 5.23 26.93
N PRO A 219 -14.38 6.51 27.19
CA PRO A 219 -15.62 6.91 27.86
C PRO A 219 -16.81 6.75 26.91
N GLN A 220 -18.05 6.77 27.43
CA GLN A 220 -19.28 6.86 26.61
C GLN A 220 -19.35 5.84 25.46
N THR A 221 -18.79 4.65 25.68
CA THR A 221 -18.62 3.61 24.64
C THR A 221 -19.96 3.15 24.07
N ASP A 222 -20.98 2.96 24.91
CA ASP A 222 -22.28 2.44 24.45
C ASP A 222 -22.98 3.39 23.46
N ASP A 223 -22.87 4.71 23.66
CA ASP A 223 -23.40 5.70 22.72
C ASP A 223 -22.62 5.67 21.39
N LEU A 224 -21.29 5.58 21.43
CA LEU A 224 -20.48 5.45 20.21
C LEU A 224 -20.87 4.19 19.42
N LEU A 225 -20.97 3.05 20.10
CA LEU A 225 -21.34 1.78 19.47
C LEU A 225 -22.75 1.86 18.86
N SER A 226 -23.69 2.51 19.55
CA SER A 226 -25.05 2.71 19.06
C SER A 226 -25.09 3.58 17.80
N ARG A 227 -24.36 4.71 17.79
CA ARG A 227 -24.24 5.58 16.61
C ARG A 227 -23.60 4.87 15.43
N LEU A 228 -22.50 4.14 15.66
CA LEU A 228 -21.83 3.38 14.61
C LEU A 228 -22.75 2.32 14.00
N ARG A 229 -23.47 1.53 14.82
CA ARG A 229 -24.43 0.53 14.33
C ARG A 229 -25.55 1.15 13.50
N ALA A 230 -26.05 2.32 13.91
CA ALA A 230 -27.14 3.00 13.21
C ALA A 230 -26.78 3.40 11.77
N VAL A 231 -25.51 3.76 11.51
CA VAL A 231 -25.06 4.21 10.17
C VAL A 231 -24.25 3.18 9.39
N LEU A 232 -23.90 2.04 10.01
CA LEU A 232 -23.10 0.98 9.43
C LEU A 232 -23.82 -0.37 9.54
N PRO A 233 -24.71 -0.71 8.58
CA PRO A 233 -25.46 -1.96 8.62
C PRO A 233 -24.55 -3.21 8.59
N GLY A 234 -23.36 -3.11 8.00
CA GLY A 234 -22.36 -4.18 7.96
C GLY A 234 -21.38 -4.21 9.14
N LEU A 235 -21.58 -3.42 10.21
CA LEU A 235 -20.62 -3.37 11.31
C LEU A 235 -20.58 -4.68 12.11
N VAL A 236 -19.45 -5.38 12.07
CA VAL A 236 -19.26 -6.67 12.76
C VAL A 236 -18.24 -6.61 13.89
N SER A 237 -17.37 -5.59 13.89
CA SER A 237 -16.30 -5.47 14.88
C SER A 237 -15.98 -4.00 15.18
N VAL A 238 -15.86 -3.68 16.46
CA VAL A 238 -15.27 -2.42 16.94
C VAL A 238 -14.18 -2.76 17.94
N CYS A 239 -12.98 -2.26 17.69
CA CYS A 239 -11.82 -2.45 18.55
C CYS A 239 -11.16 -1.11 18.87
N SER A 240 -10.34 -1.11 19.91
CA SER A 240 -9.41 -0.02 20.19
C SER A 240 -8.01 -0.54 20.49
N ILE A 241 -7.02 0.30 20.20
CA ILE A 241 -5.64 0.16 20.67
C ILE A 241 -5.21 1.47 21.32
N SER A 242 -4.40 1.36 22.37
CA SER A 242 -3.80 2.51 23.04
C SER A 242 -2.39 2.72 22.52
N ALA A 243 -2.15 3.84 21.83
CA ALA A 243 -0.85 4.27 21.33
C ALA A 243 -0.65 5.75 21.72
N PRO A 244 -0.02 6.03 22.89
CA PRO A 244 0.14 7.39 23.39
C PRO A 244 0.94 8.31 22.45
N ARG A 245 1.95 7.77 21.75
CA ARG A 245 2.83 8.54 20.84
C ARG A 245 2.79 8.01 19.41
N ALA A 246 3.21 8.82 18.44
CA ALA A 246 3.29 8.37 17.04
C ALA A 246 4.25 7.19 16.84
N GLU A 247 5.35 7.18 17.60
CA GLU A 247 6.37 6.12 17.62
C GLU A 247 5.82 4.74 18.02
N ASP A 248 4.68 4.76 18.72
CA ASP A 248 4.06 3.60 19.31
C ASP A 248 3.09 2.85 18.38
N GLU A 249 2.72 3.46 17.24
CA GLU A 249 1.71 2.92 16.31
C GLU A 249 2.13 1.59 15.67
N ASN A 250 3.44 1.37 15.48
CA ASN A 250 3.97 0.17 14.84
C ASN A 250 4.41 -0.91 15.83
N ARG A 251 4.24 -0.69 17.14
CA ARG A 251 4.59 -1.68 18.16
C ARG A 251 3.41 -2.65 18.36
N PRO A 252 3.66 -3.95 18.56
CA PRO A 252 2.61 -4.88 18.96
C PRO A 252 1.97 -4.41 20.26
N ARG A 253 0.64 -4.30 20.29
CA ARG A 253 -0.12 -3.85 21.45
C ARG A 253 -1.39 -4.66 21.63
N PRO A 254 -1.85 -4.84 22.88
CA PRO A 254 -3.14 -5.47 23.14
C PRO A 254 -4.25 -4.71 22.42
N VAL A 255 -5.09 -5.46 21.72
CA VAL A 255 -6.30 -4.93 21.10
C VAL A 255 -7.48 -5.18 22.05
N ALA A 256 -8.19 -4.12 22.43
CA ALA A 256 -9.43 -4.23 23.18
C ALA A 256 -10.60 -4.41 22.20
N CYS A 257 -11.35 -5.51 22.33
CA CYS A 257 -12.58 -5.72 21.58
C CYS A 257 -13.74 -5.03 22.32
N LEU A 258 -14.30 -3.99 21.71
CA LEU A 258 -15.44 -3.24 22.27
C LEU A 258 -16.78 -3.81 21.79
N MET A 259 -16.78 -4.46 20.63
CA MET A 259 -17.96 -5.07 20.04
C MET A 259 -17.59 -6.21 19.09
N GLY A 260 -18.34 -7.32 19.15
CA GLY A 260 -18.20 -8.42 18.21
C GLY A 260 -16.94 -9.23 18.48
N LYS A 261 -16.14 -9.49 17.43
CA LYS A 261 -14.89 -10.24 17.51
C LYS A 261 -13.71 -9.34 17.14
N PRO A 262 -12.50 -9.54 17.70
CA PRO A 262 -11.31 -8.77 17.34
C PRO A 262 -10.69 -9.26 16.04
N CYS A 263 -11.50 -9.40 14.99
CA CYS A 263 -11.08 -9.80 13.65
C CYS A 263 -12.16 -9.45 12.62
N LEU A 264 -11.75 -9.41 11.36
CA LEU A 264 -12.63 -9.37 10.20
C LEU A 264 -12.44 -10.66 9.41
N ASP A 265 -13.53 -11.38 9.17
CA ASP A 265 -13.50 -12.52 8.25
C ASP A 265 -13.46 -11.98 6.80
N MET A 266 -12.65 -12.59 5.95
CA MET A 266 -12.45 -12.21 4.55
C MET A 266 -12.70 -13.43 3.67
N ASP A 267 -13.14 -13.20 2.43
CA ASP A 267 -13.25 -14.24 1.41
C ASP A 267 -12.36 -13.89 0.22
N LEU A 268 -11.48 -14.83 -0.13
CA LEU A 268 -10.70 -14.71 -1.36
C LEU A 268 -10.81 -16.00 -2.17
N GLU A 269 -11.73 -15.99 -3.14
CA GLU A 269 -11.95 -17.12 -4.05
C GLU A 269 -12.28 -18.41 -3.28
N GLY A 270 -13.16 -18.28 -2.28
CA GLY A 270 -13.55 -19.38 -1.40
C GLY A 270 -12.52 -19.74 -0.33
N LEU A 271 -11.38 -19.03 -0.22
CA LEU A 271 -10.54 -19.09 0.97
C LEU A 271 -11.15 -18.21 2.06
N ARG A 272 -11.43 -18.81 3.21
CA ARG A 272 -11.85 -18.09 4.41
C ARG A 272 -10.62 -17.62 5.17
N LEU A 273 -10.45 -16.32 5.34
CA LEU A 273 -9.30 -15.75 6.04
C LEU A 273 -9.78 -14.92 7.23
N ARG A 274 -9.16 -15.12 8.37
CA ARG A 274 -9.24 -14.23 9.52
C ARG A 274 -8.21 -13.12 9.34
N LEU A 275 -8.65 -11.88 9.52
CA LEU A 275 -7.80 -10.70 9.52
C LEU A 275 -7.88 -9.98 10.88
N SER A 276 -6.80 -10.05 11.66
CA SER A 276 -6.71 -9.26 12.90
C SER A 276 -6.65 -7.74 12.64
N PRO A 277 -7.05 -6.87 13.60
CA PRO A 277 -7.20 -5.42 13.41
C PRO A 277 -5.92 -4.69 12.98
N THR A 278 -4.76 -5.19 13.38
CA THR A 278 -3.43 -4.64 13.10
C THR A 278 -2.74 -5.33 11.92
N SER A 279 -3.16 -6.54 11.53
CA SER A 279 -2.56 -7.31 10.43
C SER A 279 -2.64 -6.58 9.09
N PHE A 280 -1.65 -6.79 8.23
CA PHE A 280 -1.64 -6.26 6.87
C PHE A 280 -2.58 -7.06 5.96
N TYR A 281 -3.24 -6.36 5.03
CA TYR A 281 -3.99 -6.95 3.93
C TYR A 281 -3.98 -5.94 2.77
N GLN A 282 -4.02 -6.45 1.54
CA GLN A 282 -4.03 -5.60 0.35
C GLN A 282 -5.28 -4.73 0.30
N VAL A 283 -5.14 -3.48 -0.18
CA VAL A 283 -6.22 -2.48 -0.01
C VAL A 283 -7.26 -2.48 -1.12
N ASN A 284 -7.05 -3.24 -2.20
CA ASN A 284 -7.91 -3.24 -3.38
C ASN A 284 -8.26 -4.68 -3.77
N HIS A 285 -9.43 -5.16 -3.31
CA HIS A 285 -9.88 -6.55 -3.50
C HIS A 285 -9.83 -7.01 -4.96
N HIS A 286 -10.23 -6.16 -5.90
CA HIS A 286 -10.23 -6.50 -7.32
C HIS A 286 -8.82 -6.76 -7.85
N ILE A 287 -7.89 -5.85 -7.56
CA ILE A 287 -6.51 -5.98 -8.03
C ILE A 287 -5.77 -7.07 -7.27
N THR A 288 -6.06 -7.27 -5.99
CA THR A 288 -5.51 -8.37 -5.18
C THR A 288 -5.76 -9.73 -5.84
N ARG A 289 -6.97 -9.97 -6.35
CA ARG A 289 -7.30 -11.21 -7.06
C ARG A 289 -6.46 -11.39 -8.31
N LEU A 290 -6.37 -10.36 -9.15
CA LEU A 290 -5.56 -10.40 -10.38
C LEU A 290 -4.08 -10.63 -10.09
N LEU A 291 -3.55 -9.92 -9.09
CA LEU A 291 -2.15 -9.99 -8.67
C LEU A 291 -1.82 -11.38 -8.12
N TYR A 292 -2.61 -11.89 -7.17
CA TYR A 292 -2.33 -13.19 -6.56
C TYR A 292 -2.52 -14.33 -7.55
N HIS A 293 -3.54 -14.28 -8.41
CA HIS A 293 -3.69 -15.28 -9.47
C HIS A 293 -2.44 -15.33 -10.37
N HIS A 294 -1.94 -14.17 -10.80
CA HIS A 294 -0.70 -14.10 -11.57
C HIS A 294 0.51 -14.66 -10.79
N VAL A 295 0.67 -14.29 -9.51
CA VAL A 295 1.76 -14.78 -8.66
C VAL A 295 1.74 -16.30 -8.56
N ILE A 296 0.58 -16.90 -8.27
CA ILE A 296 0.46 -18.35 -8.11
C ILE A 296 0.73 -19.08 -9.43
N GLN A 297 0.23 -18.57 -10.56
CA GLN A 297 0.53 -19.12 -11.88
C GLN A 297 2.03 -19.08 -12.25
N GLN A 298 2.76 -18.08 -11.75
CA GLN A 298 4.20 -17.98 -11.96
C GLN A 298 4.99 -18.89 -11.01
N ALA A 299 4.54 -19.04 -9.76
CA ALA A 299 5.22 -19.81 -8.73
C ALA A 299 5.02 -21.33 -8.89
N VAL A 300 3.77 -21.77 -9.10
CA VAL A 300 3.39 -23.19 -9.15
C VAL A 300 3.20 -23.63 -10.60
N ARG A 301 3.99 -24.61 -11.03
CA ARG A 301 3.94 -25.20 -12.37
C ARG A 301 3.55 -26.68 -12.34
N ARG A 302 3.71 -27.35 -11.20
CA ARG A 302 3.42 -28.78 -11.03
C ARG A 302 2.79 -29.05 -9.65
N PRO A 303 1.91 -30.06 -9.54
CA PRO A 303 1.29 -30.45 -8.28
C PRO A 303 2.27 -30.84 -7.17
N GLU A 304 3.48 -31.28 -7.52
CA GLU A 304 4.52 -31.69 -6.57
C GLU A 304 5.45 -30.54 -6.13
N ASP A 305 5.29 -29.34 -6.69
CA ASP A 305 6.18 -28.22 -6.40
C ASP A 305 6.20 -27.88 -4.90
N VAL A 306 7.39 -27.60 -4.38
CA VAL A 306 7.56 -27.04 -3.04
C VAL A 306 7.71 -25.52 -3.14
N VAL A 307 6.81 -24.79 -2.46
CA VAL A 307 6.80 -23.31 -2.48
C VAL A 307 7.19 -22.76 -1.11
N ILE A 308 8.07 -21.76 -1.09
CA ILE A 308 8.33 -20.95 0.11
C ILE A 308 7.82 -19.53 -0.13
N ASP A 309 6.92 -19.07 0.73
CA ASP A 309 6.35 -17.72 0.74
C ASP A 309 7.03 -16.88 1.83
N ILE A 310 7.83 -15.90 1.42
CA ILE A 310 8.59 -15.04 2.33
C ILE A 310 7.82 -13.74 2.55
N TYR A 311 7.67 -13.36 3.83
CA TYR A 311 6.77 -12.31 4.29
C TYR A 311 5.30 -12.71 4.12
N SER A 312 4.98 -13.95 4.52
CA SER A 312 3.69 -14.58 4.21
C SER A 312 2.48 -13.90 4.86
N GLY A 313 2.68 -13.01 5.84
CA GLY A 313 1.59 -12.31 6.53
C GLY A 313 0.59 -13.29 7.15
N VAL A 314 -0.70 -13.09 6.87
CA VAL A 314 -1.78 -14.00 7.32
C VAL A 314 -1.91 -15.28 6.46
N GLY A 315 -0.91 -15.55 5.62
CA GLY A 315 -0.81 -16.75 4.80
C GLY A 315 -1.59 -16.72 3.49
N THR A 316 -2.09 -15.57 3.04
CA THR A 316 -3.01 -15.52 1.89
C THR A 316 -2.43 -16.14 0.62
N MET A 317 -1.20 -15.77 0.23
CA MET A 317 -0.53 -16.36 -0.94
C MET A 317 -0.13 -17.83 -0.68
N SER A 318 0.39 -18.13 0.51
CA SER A 318 0.70 -19.50 0.93
C SER A 318 -0.49 -20.45 0.75
N LEU A 319 -1.68 -20.05 1.18
CA LEU A 319 -2.90 -20.86 1.12
C LEU A 319 -3.45 -20.98 -0.31
N LEU A 320 -3.33 -19.93 -1.12
CA LEU A 320 -3.66 -20.01 -2.55
C LEU A 320 -2.70 -20.95 -3.28
N ALA A 321 -1.40 -20.86 -3.01
CA ALA A 321 -0.39 -21.76 -3.58
C ALA A 321 -0.67 -23.22 -3.21
N ALA A 322 -1.07 -23.47 -1.96
CA ALA A 322 -1.36 -24.82 -1.46
C ALA A 322 -2.52 -25.52 -2.18
N ARG A 323 -3.40 -24.79 -2.88
CA ARG A 323 -4.43 -25.42 -3.72
C ARG A 323 -3.85 -26.16 -4.94
N ALA A 324 -2.64 -25.81 -5.35
CA ALA A 324 -2.01 -26.33 -6.55
C ALA A 324 -0.60 -26.91 -6.32
N ALA A 325 0.05 -26.61 -5.19
CA ALA A 325 1.39 -27.06 -4.85
C ALA A 325 1.36 -28.22 -3.84
N GLY A 326 2.41 -29.04 -3.84
CA GLY A 326 2.48 -30.25 -3.02
C GLY A 326 2.83 -29.96 -1.56
N GLN A 327 3.64 -28.92 -1.33
CA GLN A 327 3.99 -28.44 0.01
C GLN A 327 4.25 -26.94 -0.02
N VAL A 328 3.76 -26.23 0.98
CA VAL A 328 4.02 -24.79 1.14
C VAL A 328 4.61 -24.48 2.52
N TYR A 329 5.59 -23.57 2.55
CA TYR A 329 6.15 -23.00 3.78
C TYR A 329 5.97 -21.48 3.75
N GLY A 330 5.36 -20.90 4.79
CA GLY A 330 5.27 -19.45 4.96
C GLY A 330 6.22 -18.96 6.05
N LEU A 331 7.04 -17.95 5.74
CA LEU A 331 7.95 -17.29 6.70
C LEU A 331 7.42 -15.91 7.05
N GLU A 332 7.17 -15.65 8.33
CA GLU A 332 6.61 -14.39 8.82
C GLU A 332 7.20 -14.01 10.19
N LEU A 333 7.47 -12.72 10.39
CA LEU A 333 8.07 -12.21 11.63
C LEU A 333 7.02 -11.95 12.71
N SER A 334 5.83 -11.50 12.32
CA SER A 334 4.74 -11.11 13.21
C SER A 334 4.06 -12.34 13.83
N PRO A 335 4.14 -12.52 15.17
CA PRO A 335 3.49 -13.66 15.84
C PRO A 335 1.98 -13.70 15.61
N GLN A 336 1.34 -12.53 15.56
CA GLN A 336 -0.10 -12.41 15.32
C GLN A 336 -0.48 -12.83 13.90
N ALA A 337 0.34 -12.47 12.90
CA ALA A 337 0.09 -12.86 11.53
C ALA A 337 0.31 -14.37 11.32
N VAL A 338 1.32 -14.95 11.97
CA VAL A 338 1.53 -16.41 11.99
C VAL A 338 0.36 -17.15 12.65
N ALA A 339 -0.17 -16.62 13.76
CA ALA A 339 -1.34 -17.21 14.42
C ALA A 339 -2.59 -17.15 13.52
N ASP A 340 -2.82 -16.02 12.83
CA ASP A 340 -3.88 -15.89 11.82
C ASP A 340 -3.64 -16.89 10.67
N ALA A 341 -2.41 -17.05 10.19
CA ALA A 341 -2.05 -17.95 9.10
C ALA A 341 -2.33 -19.43 9.44
N TRP A 342 -1.93 -19.89 10.63
CA TRP A 342 -2.27 -21.23 11.13
C TRP A 342 -3.77 -21.45 11.28
N HIS A 343 -4.49 -20.45 11.79
CA HIS A 343 -5.95 -20.50 11.85
C HIS A 343 -6.55 -20.65 10.44
N ASN A 344 -6.06 -19.85 9.50
CA ASN A 344 -6.51 -19.83 8.11
C ASN A 344 -6.24 -21.17 7.39
N ALA A 345 -5.08 -21.79 7.58
CA ALA A 345 -4.82 -23.14 7.07
C ALA A 345 -5.84 -24.15 7.58
N ARG A 346 -6.07 -24.17 8.90
CA ARG A 346 -6.99 -25.12 9.54
C ARG A 346 -8.43 -24.98 9.06
N VAL A 347 -8.95 -23.75 8.95
CA VAL A 347 -10.36 -23.54 8.53
C VAL A 347 -10.59 -23.81 7.04
N ASN A 348 -9.52 -23.88 6.25
CA ASN A 348 -9.58 -24.25 4.83
C ASN A 348 -9.17 -25.71 4.58
N GLY A 349 -8.83 -26.48 5.62
CA GLY A 349 -8.42 -27.89 5.49
C GLY A 349 -7.12 -28.09 4.70
N LEU A 350 -6.18 -27.15 4.83
CA LEU A 350 -4.89 -27.17 4.11
C LEU A 350 -3.77 -27.64 5.05
N ASP A 351 -3.64 -28.96 5.19
CA ASP A 351 -2.72 -29.59 6.16
C ASP A 351 -1.26 -29.64 5.67
N HIS A 352 -1.03 -29.44 4.36
CA HIS A 352 0.28 -29.41 3.71
C HIS A 352 0.86 -27.98 3.60
N VAL A 353 0.49 -27.11 4.55
CA VAL A 353 1.05 -25.76 4.72
C VAL A 353 1.67 -25.64 6.10
N ARG A 354 2.90 -25.10 6.17
CA ARG A 354 3.60 -24.87 7.44
C ARG A 354 4.01 -23.42 7.57
N PHE A 355 3.65 -22.77 8.67
CA PHE A 355 4.10 -21.40 8.97
C PHE A 355 5.19 -21.40 10.03
N ILE A 356 6.25 -20.66 9.76
CA ILE A 356 7.43 -20.53 10.63
C ILE A 356 7.55 -19.06 11.03
N GLN A 357 7.55 -18.83 12.34
CA GLN A 357 7.76 -17.50 12.89
C GLN A 357 9.27 -17.20 12.94
N GLY A 358 9.74 -16.24 12.14
CA GLY A 358 11.15 -15.86 12.17
C GLY A 358 11.57 -14.95 11.02
N ALA A 359 12.80 -14.48 11.08
CA ALA A 359 13.39 -13.66 10.03
C ALA A 359 13.78 -14.54 8.84
N ALA A 360 13.45 -14.10 7.62
CA ALA A 360 13.67 -14.86 6.40
C ALA A 360 15.13 -15.23 6.17
N GLU A 361 16.07 -14.34 6.52
CA GLU A 361 17.51 -14.59 6.42
C GLU A 361 18.04 -15.67 7.37
N THR A 362 17.26 -16.07 8.38
CA THR A 362 17.60 -17.13 9.33
C THR A 362 16.83 -18.41 9.03
N GLU A 363 15.51 -18.30 8.82
CA GLU A 363 14.64 -19.46 8.66
C GLU A 363 14.79 -20.13 7.29
N LEU A 364 15.04 -19.37 6.21
CA LEU A 364 15.22 -19.94 4.88
C LEU A 364 16.46 -20.85 4.80
N PRO A 365 17.65 -20.43 5.28
CA PRO A 365 18.79 -21.34 5.39
C PRO A 365 18.52 -22.58 6.25
N GLY A 366 17.80 -22.43 7.37
CA GLY A 366 17.42 -23.55 8.24
C GLY A 366 16.55 -24.59 7.52
N LEU A 367 15.55 -24.14 6.74
CA LEU A 367 14.75 -25.01 5.88
C LEU A 367 15.61 -25.80 4.90
N VAL A 368 16.54 -25.13 4.20
CA VAL A 368 17.43 -25.78 3.23
C VAL A 368 18.33 -26.82 3.90
N GLN A 369 18.86 -26.51 5.10
CA GLN A 369 19.67 -27.43 5.90
C GLN A 369 18.87 -28.65 6.36
N SER A 370 17.59 -28.48 6.71
CA SER A 370 16.69 -29.60 7.06
C SER A 370 16.28 -30.49 5.87
N GLY A 371 16.79 -30.21 4.68
CA GLY A 371 16.53 -31.02 3.47
C GLY A 371 15.45 -30.47 2.55
N VAL A 372 14.80 -29.34 2.89
CA VAL A 372 13.80 -28.72 2.02
C VAL A 372 14.48 -28.20 0.75
N ARG A 373 13.84 -28.45 -0.40
CA ARG A 373 14.27 -27.97 -1.71
C ARG A 373 13.09 -27.25 -2.34
N ALA A 374 13.16 -25.92 -2.43
CA ALA A 374 12.09 -25.12 -3.02
C ALA A 374 12.15 -25.18 -4.55
N ASP A 375 11.03 -25.48 -5.20
CA ASP A 375 10.88 -25.25 -6.64
C ASP A 375 10.62 -23.77 -6.92
N ALA A 376 9.89 -23.09 -6.03
CA ALA A 376 9.60 -21.68 -6.14
C ALA A 376 9.72 -20.93 -4.81
N ILE A 377 10.18 -19.68 -4.88
CA ILE A 377 10.08 -18.72 -3.79
C ILE A 377 9.18 -17.57 -4.21
N ILE A 378 8.21 -17.21 -3.38
CA ILE A 378 7.42 -15.97 -3.48
C ILE A 378 8.01 -14.97 -2.48
N LEU A 379 8.24 -13.74 -2.92
CA LEU A 379 8.88 -12.69 -2.14
C LEU A 379 8.09 -11.39 -2.26
N ASP A 380 7.46 -10.93 -1.16
CA ASP A 380 6.73 -9.65 -1.06
C ASP A 380 7.32 -8.77 0.07
N PRO A 381 8.49 -8.14 -0.15
CA PRO A 381 9.20 -7.41 0.88
C PRO A 381 8.57 -6.03 1.16
N PRO A 382 8.91 -5.39 2.28
CA PRO A 382 8.52 -4.01 2.55
C PRO A 382 9.10 -3.04 1.50
N ARG A 383 8.64 -1.78 1.51
CA ARG A 383 9.04 -0.74 0.54
C ARG A 383 10.55 -0.54 0.35
N GLN A 384 11.36 -0.88 1.35
CA GLN A 384 12.81 -0.76 1.28
C GLN A 384 13.46 -1.83 0.36
N GLY A 385 12.66 -2.78 -0.13
CA GLY A 385 13.10 -3.96 -0.85
C GLY A 385 13.53 -5.08 0.10
N ALA A 386 14.05 -6.16 -0.47
CA ALA A 386 14.56 -7.28 0.30
C ALA A 386 15.91 -6.91 0.93
N HIS A 387 16.12 -7.31 2.17
CA HIS A 387 17.42 -7.13 2.82
C HIS A 387 18.49 -7.96 2.08
N PRO A 388 19.75 -7.47 1.90
CA PRO A 388 20.78 -8.22 1.16
C PRO A 388 21.01 -9.65 1.66
N ARG A 389 20.87 -9.89 2.96
CA ARG A 389 20.95 -11.25 3.54
C ARG A 389 19.82 -12.17 3.07
N VAL A 390 18.62 -11.65 2.84
CA VAL A 390 17.49 -12.41 2.29
C VAL A 390 17.76 -12.77 0.84
N LEU A 391 18.27 -11.83 0.03
CA LEU A 391 18.66 -12.11 -1.35
C LEU A 391 19.76 -13.19 -1.42
N ALA A 392 20.75 -13.11 -0.53
CA ALA A 392 21.80 -14.12 -0.42
C ALA A 392 21.23 -15.50 0.00
N ALA A 393 20.31 -15.54 0.96
CA ALA A 393 19.65 -16.77 1.38
C ALA A 393 18.81 -17.39 0.24
N ILE A 394 18.11 -16.58 -0.55
CA ILE A 394 17.38 -17.02 -1.75
C ILE A 394 18.35 -17.60 -2.78
N ALA A 395 19.47 -16.91 -3.04
CA ALA A 395 20.48 -17.41 -3.96
C ALA A 395 21.06 -18.76 -3.50
N GLN A 396 21.28 -18.95 -2.20
CA GLN A 396 21.74 -20.21 -1.60
C GLN A 396 20.68 -21.32 -1.63
N ALA A 397 19.40 -20.98 -1.43
CA ALA A 397 18.29 -21.92 -1.54
C ALA A 397 18.10 -22.43 -2.97
N ARG A 398 18.60 -21.69 -3.97
CA ARG A 398 18.66 -22.06 -5.38
C ARG A 398 17.30 -22.51 -5.97
N PRO A 399 16.15 -21.86 -5.67
CA PRO A 399 14.88 -22.24 -6.28
C PRO A 399 14.94 -22.17 -7.82
N ARG A 400 14.11 -22.99 -8.48
CA ARG A 400 13.99 -22.93 -9.95
C ARG A 400 13.34 -21.61 -10.39
N ARG A 401 12.40 -21.11 -9.59
CA ARG A 401 11.60 -19.91 -9.86
C ARG A 401 11.61 -18.96 -8.67
N LEU A 402 11.69 -17.66 -8.94
CA LEU A 402 11.52 -16.62 -7.92
C LEU A 402 10.47 -15.64 -8.42
N VAL A 403 9.40 -15.44 -7.65
CA VAL A 403 8.35 -14.46 -7.94
C VAL A 403 8.48 -13.31 -6.95
N TYR A 404 9.01 -12.18 -7.41
CA TYR A 404 9.22 -10.98 -6.60
C TYR A 404 8.06 -10.00 -6.84
N ILE A 405 7.25 -9.76 -5.81
CA ILE A 405 6.22 -8.71 -5.76
C ILE A 405 6.81 -7.44 -5.12
N SER A 406 6.51 -6.26 -5.66
CA SER A 406 6.94 -5.01 -5.04
C SER A 406 6.00 -3.84 -5.29
N CYS A 407 5.72 -3.10 -4.22
CA CYS A 407 5.04 -1.81 -4.26
C CYS A 407 5.98 -0.62 -4.55
N HIS A 408 7.28 -0.88 -4.77
CA HIS A 408 8.31 0.13 -5.01
C HIS A 408 9.29 -0.32 -6.10
N PRO A 409 8.97 -0.10 -7.39
CA PRO A 409 9.74 -0.65 -8.51
C PRO A 409 11.23 -0.27 -8.54
N ALA A 410 11.62 0.86 -7.95
CA ALA A 410 13.03 1.28 -7.91
C ALA A 410 13.89 0.38 -7.00
N THR A 411 13.39 -0.01 -5.82
CA THR A 411 14.13 -0.92 -4.92
C THR A 411 14.08 -2.35 -5.44
N GLN A 412 12.97 -2.76 -6.06
CA GLN A 412 12.90 -4.04 -6.78
C GLN A 412 13.91 -4.09 -7.94
N ALA A 413 14.08 -3.01 -8.71
CA ALA A 413 15.05 -2.96 -9.80
C ALA A 413 16.51 -3.08 -9.30
N ARG A 414 16.83 -2.46 -8.15
CA ARG A 414 18.12 -2.68 -7.46
C ARG A 414 18.32 -4.15 -7.11
N ASP A 415 17.32 -4.77 -6.52
CA ASP A 415 17.38 -6.17 -6.06
C ASP A 415 17.42 -7.14 -7.26
N ALA A 416 16.68 -6.84 -8.33
CA ALA A 416 16.65 -7.59 -9.58
C ALA A 416 18.05 -7.65 -10.23
N ARG A 417 18.82 -6.56 -10.15
CA ARG A 417 20.22 -6.55 -10.62
C ARG A 417 21.09 -7.52 -9.81
N ALA A 418 20.94 -7.54 -8.49
CA ALA A 418 21.69 -8.46 -7.64
C ALA A 418 21.30 -9.93 -7.90
N LEU A 419 20.01 -10.20 -8.13
CA LEU A 419 19.51 -11.52 -8.50
C LEU A 419 20.04 -11.97 -9.87
N ALA A 420 20.08 -11.07 -10.86
CA ALA A 420 20.67 -11.36 -12.17
C ALA A 420 22.16 -11.71 -12.07
N GLN A 421 22.92 -11.00 -11.24
CA GLN A 421 24.32 -11.33 -10.96
C GLN A 421 24.50 -12.68 -10.26
N ALA A 422 23.47 -13.13 -9.51
CA ALA A 422 23.41 -14.45 -8.89
C ALA A 422 22.85 -15.55 -9.82
N GLY A 423 22.66 -15.28 -11.10
CA GLY A 423 22.23 -16.26 -12.10
C GLY A 423 20.71 -16.40 -12.26
N TYR A 424 19.91 -15.42 -11.80
CA TYR A 424 18.46 -15.39 -12.00
C TYR A 424 18.06 -14.43 -13.11
N LEU A 425 17.54 -14.96 -14.21
CA LEU A 425 17.11 -14.15 -15.35
C LEU A 425 15.61 -13.86 -15.27
N PRO A 426 15.18 -12.61 -15.49
CA PRO A 426 13.77 -12.28 -15.54
C PRO A 426 13.12 -12.93 -16.78
N VAL A 427 11.97 -13.57 -16.59
CA VAL A 427 11.19 -14.23 -17.66
C VAL A 427 9.78 -13.66 -17.82
N SER A 428 9.29 -12.92 -16.83
CA SER A 428 7.96 -12.28 -16.87
C SER A 428 7.94 -11.03 -16.01
N SER A 429 7.25 -10.00 -16.48
CA SER A 429 6.98 -8.74 -15.79
C SER A 429 5.49 -8.41 -15.94
N GLN A 430 4.82 -8.07 -14.85
CA GLN A 430 3.44 -7.59 -14.88
C GLN A 430 3.21 -6.55 -13.79
N ALA A 431 2.71 -5.39 -14.18
CA ALA A 431 2.34 -4.31 -13.27
C ALA A 431 0.83 -4.32 -12.97
N PHE A 432 0.45 -3.93 -11.76
CA PHE A 432 -0.92 -3.93 -11.24
C PHE A 432 -1.22 -2.59 -10.58
N ASP A 433 -2.37 -2.02 -10.90
CA ASP A 433 -2.80 -0.75 -10.32
C ASP A 433 -3.51 -0.92 -8.96
N MET A 434 -2.79 -1.44 -7.96
CA MET A 434 -3.29 -1.61 -6.60
C MET A 434 -3.74 -0.29 -5.96
N PHE A 435 -3.18 0.83 -6.42
CA PHE A 435 -3.35 2.16 -5.85
C PHE A 435 -3.78 3.18 -6.92
N CYS A 436 -4.99 3.01 -7.46
CA CYS A 436 -5.56 3.93 -8.43
C CYS A 436 -5.57 5.39 -7.92
N LYS A 437 -5.38 6.34 -8.83
CA LYS A 437 -5.29 7.80 -8.56
C LYS A 437 -4.07 8.21 -7.72
N THR A 438 -3.14 7.29 -7.47
CA THR A 438 -1.83 7.56 -6.86
C THR A 438 -0.71 7.30 -7.86
N SER A 439 0.52 7.70 -7.54
CA SER A 439 1.70 7.38 -8.34
C SER A 439 2.25 5.96 -8.11
N ARG A 440 1.68 5.20 -7.17
CA ARG A 440 2.19 3.87 -6.82
C ARG A 440 1.65 2.80 -7.77
N VAL A 441 2.45 1.76 -7.95
CA VAL A 441 2.15 0.60 -8.77
C VAL A 441 2.73 -0.62 -8.06
N GLU A 442 1.98 -1.72 -8.06
CA GLU A 442 2.52 -3.04 -7.69
C GLU A 442 3.14 -3.67 -8.93
N HIS A 443 4.30 -4.29 -8.79
CA HIS A 443 4.99 -4.93 -9.91
C HIS A 443 5.47 -6.33 -9.52
N VAL A 444 5.08 -7.32 -10.31
CA VAL A 444 5.54 -8.71 -10.19
C VAL A 444 6.60 -8.97 -11.24
N LEU A 445 7.78 -9.40 -10.80
CA LEU A 445 8.88 -9.83 -11.63
C LEU A 445 9.18 -11.29 -11.32
N THR A 446 9.09 -12.15 -12.33
CA THR A 446 9.40 -13.57 -12.21
C THR A 446 10.76 -13.86 -12.81
N PHE A 447 11.58 -14.58 -12.07
CA PHE A 447 12.88 -15.04 -12.51
C PHE A 447 12.92 -16.56 -12.58
N THR A 448 13.74 -17.06 -13.51
CA THR A 448 14.18 -18.46 -13.52
C THR A 448 15.69 -18.51 -13.33
N ARG A 449 16.17 -19.56 -12.68
CA ARG A 449 17.62 -19.79 -12.59
C ARG A 449 18.15 -20.14 -13.98
N SER A 450 19.19 -19.44 -14.42
CA SER A 450 19.93 -19.82 -15.63
C SER A 450 20.60 -21.17 -15.40
N GLU A 451 20.40 -22.11 -16.31
CA GLU A 451 21.26 -23.29 -16.43
C GLU A 451 22.54 -22.81 -17.12
N LEU A 452 23.47 -22.25 -16.35
CA LEU A 452 24.85 -22.04 -16.78
C LEU A 452 25.71 -23.21 -16.31
#